data_AF-A0A6H2DJL8-F1
#
_entry.id   AF-A0A6H2DJL8-F1
#
_cell.length_a   1.000
_cell.length_b   1.000
_cell.length_c   1.000
_cell.angle_alpha   90.00
_cell.angle_beta   90.00
_cell.angle_gamma   90.00
#
_symmetry.space_group_name_H-M   'P 1'
#
loop_
_entity.id
_entity.type
_entity.pdbx_description
1 polymer ?
#
loop_
_entity_poly.entity_id
_entity_poly.type
_entity_poly.pdbx_seq_one_letter_code
_entity_poly.pdbx_strand_id
1 'polypeptide(L)'
;MAAIGDDRRGKVIFAGGGDNPYNYDGIGYDGVPAKPGGRFFEYDLTTDKWKELGQLAEPSMDHRGLVNDGKNFYIVGGMDANQKAVSRIMSFRMPTK
;
A
#
# COMPACT_ATOMS: atom_id res chain seq x y z
N MET A 1 2.95 2.09 4.88
CA MET A 1 2.03 1.27 4.05
C MET A 1 0.61 1.79 4.22
N ALA A 2 -0.26 1.64 3.22
CA ALA A 2 -1.69 1.91 3.36
C ALA A 2 -2.42 0.63 3.80
N ALA A 3 -3.48 0.75 4.61
CA ALA A 3 -4.31 -0.39 4.98
C ALA A 3 -5.80 -0.03 5.13
N ILE A 4 -6.67 -1.04 5.02
CA ILE A 4 -8.11 -0.97 5.32
C ILE A 4 -8.65 -2.35 5.73
N GLY A 5 -9.63 -2.39 6.63
CA GLY A 5 -10.44 -3.58 6.88
C GLY A 5 -11.47 -3.80 5.77
N ASP A 6 -11.63 -5.05 5.32
CA ASP A 6 -12.66 -5.47 4.38
C ASP A 6 -13.58 -6.50 5.04
N ASP A 7 -14.54 -5.99 5.81
CA ASP A 7 -15.49 -6.79 6.59
C ASP A 7 -16.29 -7.77 5.71
N ARG A 8 -16.58 -7.38 4.46
CA ARG A 8 -17.31 -8.25 3.50
C ARG A 8 -16.54 -9.53 3.18
N ARG A 9 -15.21 -9.51 3.28
CA ARG A 9 -14.33 -10.66 3.00
C ARG A 9 -13.67 -11.23 4.25
N GLY A 10 -13.83 -10.59 5.41
CA GLY A 10 -13.13 -10.93 6.64
C GLY A 10 -11.61 -10.79 6.52
N LYS A 11 -11.14 -9.75 5.80
CA LYS A 11 -9.71 -9.53 5.53
C LYS A 11 -9.24 -8.15 6.00
N VAL A 12 -7.94 -7.99 6.16
CA VAL A 12 -7.26 -6.68 6.17
C VAL A 12 -6.39 -6.59 4.92
N ILE A 13 -6.54 -5.51 4.17
CA ILE A 13 -5.81 -5.28 2.92
C ILE A 13 -4.72 -4.26 3.15
N PHE A 14 -3.50 -4.57 2.68
CA PHE A 14 -2.33 -3.70 2.77
C PHE A 14 -1.77 -3.45 1.38
N ALA A 15 -1.31 -2.23 1.10
CA ALA A 15 -0.75 -1.89 -0.20
C ALA A 15 0.31 -0.77 -0.13
N GLY A 16 1.28 -0.87 -1.05
CA GLY A 16 2.32 0.14 -1.25
C GLY A 16 3.34 0.20 -0.10
N GLY A 17 3.83 1.39 0.23
CA GLY A 17 4.80 1.59 1.30
C GLY A 17 6.24 1.27 0.89
N GLY A 18 7.10 0.95 1.84
CA GLY A 18 8.50 0.58 1.64
C GLY A 18 9.00 -0.18 2.87
N ASP A 19 10.16 -0.82 2.74
CA ASP A 19 10.81 -1.61 3.79
C ASP A 19 11.92 -0.85 4.53
N ASN A 20 12.34 0.31 4.03
CA ASN A 20 13.21 1.23 4.73
C ASN A 20 12.36 2.27 5.51
N PRO A 21 12.36 2.29 6.86
CA PRO A 21 11.64 3.27 7.64
C PRO A 21 12.32 4.65 7.61
N TYR A 22 11.52 5.70 7.57
CA TYR A 22 11.95 7.10 7.45
C TYR A 22 10.98 8.04 8.16
N ASN A 23 11.31 9.33 8.14
CA ASN A 23 10.38 10.42 8.48
C ASN A 23 10.06 11.27 7.22
N TYR A 24 9.33 12.38 7.35
CA TYR A 24 8.71 13.13 6.25
C TYR A 24 9.58 13.49 5.01
N ASP A 25 10.92 13.45 5.11
CA ASP A 25 11.83 13.72 4.00
C ASP A 25 12.05 12.50 3.06
N GLY A 26 11.53 11.33 3.44
CA GLY A 26 11.71 10.09 2.68
C GLY A 26 13.14 9.55 2.70
N ILE A 27 13.97 10.04 3.62
CA ILE A 27 15.33 9.53 3.86
C ILE A 27 15.27 8.53 5.01
N GLY A 28 15.75 7.31 4.75
CA GLY A 28 15.81 6.28 5.75
C GLY A 28 16.66 6.69 6.95
N TYR A 29 16.41 6.10 8.11
CA TYR A 29 17.25 6.31 9.29
C TYR A 29 18.70 5.84 9.10
N ASP A 30 18.95 5.06 8.03
CA ASP A 30 20.26 4.66 7.54
C ASP A 30 20.94 5.72 6.64
N GLY A 31 20.29 6.85 6.37
CA GLY A 31 20.76 7.90 5.47
C GLY A 31 20.55 7.59 3.99
N VAL A 32 19.89 6.48 3.64
CA VAL A 32 19.63 6.07 2.26
C VAL A 32 18.20 6.49 1.87
N PRO A 33 17.98 7.11 0.70
CA PRO A 33 16.63 7.40 0.22
C PRO A 33 15.76 6.15 0.16
N ALA A 34 14.60 6.19 0.82
CA ALA A 34 13.70 5.05 0.86
C ALA A 34 13.03 4.84 -0.50
N LYS A 35 12.85 3.57 -0.88
CA LYS A 35 12.23 3.20 -2.15
C LYS A 35 10.80 2.69 -1.93
N PRO A 36 9.84 3.14 -2.74
CA PRO A 36 8.49 2.59 -2.67
C PRO A 36 8.45 1.17 -3.24
N GLY A 37 7.75 0.29 -2.52
CA GLY A 37 7.35 -1.04 -2.95
C GLY A 37 5.94 -1.04 -3.55
N GLY A 38 5.72 -1.91 -4.54
CA GLY A 38 4.42 -2.09 -5.20
C GLY A 38 3.55 -3.18 -4.60
N ARG A 39 4.04 -3.95 -3.62
CA ARG A 39 3.30 -5.11 -3.09
C ARG A 39 1.95 -4.70 -2.50
N PHE A 40 0.97 -5.55 -2.73
CA PHE A 40 -0.25 -5.57 -1.93
C PHE A 40 -0.60 -7.00 -1.52
N PHE A 41 -1.12 -7.13 -0.32
CA PHE A 41 -1.35 -8.41 0.34
C PHE A 41 -2.56 -8.33 1.25
N GLU A 42 -3.16 -9.49 1.50
CA GLU A 42 -4.24 -9.65 2.45
C GLU A 42 -3.76 -10.41 3.69
N TYR A 43 -4.34 -10.05 4.81
CA TYR A 43 -4.36 -10.88 6.01
C TYR A 43 -5.78 -11.41 6.21
N ASP A 44 -5.90 -12.72 6.31
CA ASP A 44 -7.16 -13.43 6.51
C ASP A 44 -7.46 -13.62 8.00
N LEU A 45 -8.49 -12.93 8.50
CA LEU A 45 -8.89 -12.99 9.91
C LEU A 45 -9.48 -14.35 10.31
N THR A 46 -9.93 -15.15 9.33
CA THR A 46 -10.52 -16.47 9.61
C THR A 46 -9.46 -17.56 9.70
N THR A 47 -8.43 -17.47 8.85
CA THR A 47 -7.40 -18.52 8.75
C THR A 47 -6.07 -18.14 9.38
N ASP A 48 -5.93 -16.90 9.88
CA ASP A 48 -4.70 -16.33 10.44
C ASP A 48 -3.51 -16.46 9.48
N LYS A 49 -3.72 -16.05 8.22
CA LYS A 49 -2.74 -16.21 7.15
C LYS A 49 -2.57 -14.95 6.32
N TRP A 50 -1.32 -14.71 5.95
CA TRP A 50 -0.93 -13.72 4.97
C TRP A 50 -0.95 -14.32 3.56
N LYS A 51 -1.33 -13.51 2.58
CA LYS A 51 -1.23 -13.85 1.16
C LYS A 51 -0.84 -12.63 0.34
N GLU A 52 0.25 -12.74 -0.42
CA GLU A 52 0.58 -11.75 -1.45
C GLU A 52 -0.40 -11.87 -2.62
N LEU A 53 -0.94 -10.73 -3.05
CA LEU A 53 -1.97 -10.66 -4.07
C LEU A 53 -1.44 -10.11 -5.40
N GLY A 54 -0.38 -9.30 -5.35
CA GLY A 54 0.30 -8.83 -6.55
C GLY A 54 1.07 -7.53 -6.35
N GLN A 55 1.26 -6.82 -7.46
CA GLN A 55 2.00 -5.56 -7.54
C GLN A 55 1.11 -4.44 -8.09
N LEU A 56 1.22 -3.25 -7.49
CA LEU A 56 0.65 -2.00 -8.00
C LEU A 56 1.43 -1.55 -9.23
N ALA A 57 0.72 -1.00 -10.21
CA ALA A 57 1.32 -0.48 -11.45
C ALA A 57 2.28 0.69 -11.18
N GLU A 58 1.97 1.54 -10.20
CA GLU A 58 2.84 2.65 -9.77
C GLU A 58 3.07 2.57 -8.26
N PRO A 59 4.22 2.05 -7.83
CA PRO A 59 4.63 2.04 -6.43
C PRO A 59 4.66 3.46 -5.83
N SER A 60 4.26 3.57 -4.57
CA SER A 60 4.35 4.79 -3.77
C SER A 60 4.38 4.43 -2.29
N MET A 61 4.84 5.38 -1.47
CA MET A 61 4.99 5.21 -0.03
C MET A 61 4.39 6.40 0.75
N ASP A 62 4.59 6.46 2.06
CA ASP A 62 4.05 7.50 2.95
C ASP A 62 2.51 7.68 2.92
N HIS A 63 1.79 6.56 2.89
CA HIS A 63 0.33 6.54 2.80
C HIS A 63 -0.36 6.67 4.16
N ARG A 64 -1.56 7.26 4.17
CA ARG A 64 -2.43 7.35 5.36
C ARG A 64 -3.49 6.25 5.46
N GLY A 65 -3.89 5.67 4.33
CA GLY A 65 -4.93 4.64 4.31
C GLY A 65 -5.35 4.24 2.90
N LEU A 66 -6.24 3.26 2.82
CA LEU A 66 -6.93 2.88 1.60
C LEU A 66 -8.40 3.31 1.65
N VAL A 67 -8.99 3.50 0.47
CA VAL A 67 -10.45 3.69 0.28
C VAL A 67 -10.98 2.55 -0.57
N ASN A 68 -12.20 2.08 -0.30
CA ASN A 68 -12.85 0.99 -1.04
C ASN A 68 -14.27 1.41 -1.45
N ASP A 69 -14.59 1.32 -2.74
CA ASP A 69 -15.91 1.69 -3.30
C ASP A 69 -16.87 0.51 -3.50
N GLY A 70 -16.47 -0.69 -3.11
CA GLY A 70 -17.20 -1.92 -3.41
C GLY A 70 -16.49 -2.84 -4.39
N LYS A 71 -15.77 -2.26 -5.34
CA LYS A 71 -15.19 -2.91 -6.53
C LYS A 71 -13.67 -2.73 -6.62
N ASN A 72 -13.17 -1.55 -6.27
CA ASN A 72 -11.78 -1.16 -6.34
C ASN A 72 -11.29 -0.66 -4.98
N PHE A 73 -9.98 -0.73 -4.82
CA PHE A 73 -9.24 -0.10 -3.73
C PHE A 73 -8.46 1.10 -4.29
N TYR A 74 -8.37 2.16 -3.49
CA TYR A 74 -7.73 3.40 -3.88
C TYR A 74 -6.68 3.83 -2.87
N ILE A 75 -5.52 4.24 -3.37
CA ILE A 75 -4.49 4.99 -2.65
C ILE A 75 -4.56 6.43 -3.12
N VAL A 76 -4.69 7.38 -2.20
CA VAL A 76 -4.73 8.81 -2.49
C VAL A 76 -3.40 9.45 -2.07
N GLY A 77 -2.66 9.97 -3.05
CA GLY A 77 -1.38 10.64 -2.83
C GLY A 77 -0.24 9.69 -2.45
N GLY A 78 0.57 10.12 -1.49
CA GLY A 78 1.80 9.45 -1.05
C GLY A 78 3.06 10.12 -1.59
N MET A 79 4.16 9.38 -1.59
CA MET A 79 5.49 9.82 -2.04
C MET A 79 6.08 8.86 -3.07
N ASP A 80 6.74 9.39 -4.10
CA ASP A 80 7.39 8.62 -5.16
C ASP A 80 8.84 8.22 -4.81
N ALA A 81 9.54 7.57 -5.74
CA ALA A 81 10.91 7.11 -5.55
C ALA A 81 11.96 8.24 -5.49
N ASN A 82 11.59 9.48 -5.83
CA ASN A 82 12.44 10.66 -5.77
C ASN A 82 12.12 11.54 -4.55
N GLN A 83 11.44 10.98 -3.55
CA GLN A 83 11.06 11.66 -2.30
C GLN A 83 10.13 12.86 -2.56
N LYS A 84 9.32 12.80 -3.62
CA LYS A 84 8.34 13.84 -3.94
C LYS A 84 6.94 13.39 -3.56
N ALA A 85 6.22 14.27 -2.87
CA ALA A 85 4.79 14.09 -2.66
C ALA A 85 4.07 14.08 -4.02
N VAL A 86 3.13 13.16 -4.18
CA VAL A 86 2.31 13.02 -5.39
C VAL A 86 0.84 13.27 -5.07
N SER A 87 0.10 13.79 -6.05
CA SER A 87 -1.35 14.06 -5.95
C SER A 87 -2.22 13.04 -6.68
N ARG A 88 -1.63 11.93 -7.14
CA ARG A 88 -2.34 10.92 -7.93
C ARG A 88 -3.25 10.03 -7.08
N ILE A 89 -4.31 9.51 -7.70
CA ILE A 89 -5.14 8.44 -7.17
C ILE A 89 -4.76 7.16 -7.90
N MET A 90 -4.22 6.17 -7.19
CA MET A 90 -3.95 4.85 -7.76
C MET A 90 -5.06 3.89 -7.36
N SER A 91 -5.66 3.22 -8.35
CA SER A 91 -6.68 2.20 -8.12
C SER A 91 -6.16 0.81 -8.42
N PHE A 92 -6.56 -0.19 -7.64
CA PHE A 92 -6.31 -1.59 -7.92
C PHE A 92 -7.52 -2.46 -7.55
N ARG A 93 -7.52 -3.70 -8.04
CA ARG A 93 -8.56 -4.69 -7.77
C ARG A 93 -7.95 -5.93 -7.16
N MET A 94 -8.78 -6.67 -6.42
CA MET A 94 -8.41 -8.02 -6.02
C MET A 94 -8.24 -8.89 -7.26
N PRO A 95 -7.22 -9.77 -7.30
CA PRO A 95 -7.10 -10.78 -8.34
C PRO A 95 -8.38 -11.62 -8.40
N THR A 96 -8.86 -11.90 -9.60
CA THR A 96 -9.86 -12.98 -9.79
C THR A 96 -9.22 -14.32 -9.43
N LYS A 97 -10.00 -15.18 -8.78
CA LYS A 97 -9.60 -16.58 -8.57
C LYS A 97 -9.44 -17.31 -9.90
#